data_AF-A0A2E9NRZ8-F1
#
_entry.id   AF-A0A2E9NRZ8-F1
#
_cell.length_a   1.000
_cell.length_b   1.000
_cell.length_c   1.000
_cell.angle_alpha   90.00
_cell.angle_beta   90.00
_cell.angle_gamma   90.00
#
_symmetry.space_group_name_H-M   'P 1'
#
loop_
_entity.id
_entity.type
_entity.pdbx_description
1 polymer ?
#
loop_
_entity_poly.entity_id
_entity_poly.type
_entity_poly.pdbx_seq_one_letter_code
_entity_poly.pdbx_strand_id
1 'polypeptide(L)'
;MLQNIRDNSSGIIAKIIVGLIAAAFVITGVNFFNGGDRDAIMAEVDGIPITERRFLNKLERERRQLLSVLGDSTAIDEDLLRQSVLNALIEEAAATGYSEKLDFGVTDQLIDKLILEVPQFHTDGKFDVTTFDRALGQMGMSRLSFREELKRNLIEYQVKGAVEASTLVTPSEIMRLNALENQRRSGELVVIKSDQFLSKVSLAEEDIAEFYDENKKSFVTEEAVVIEYVLLGADGFKDQVLVTDKDLRAAYDEEVEQSATESERRVRHILVGESGEALEKITDLKAQILNGGDFAELAKQYSDDIASKDVGGDLGFAPKGTFAPE
;
A
#
# COMPACT_ATOMS: atom_id res chain seq x y z
N MET A 1 21.09 -47.93 -43.66
CA MET A 1 19.85 -47.70 -42.89
C MET A 1 19.20 -46.35 -43.19
N LEU A 2 19.93 -45.24 -43.27
CA LEU A 2 19.38 -43.92 -43.63
C LEU A 2 18.83 -43.81 -45.07
N GLN A 3 19.41 -44.54 -46.04
CA GLN A 3 18.89 -44.57 -47.43
C GLN A 3 17.56 -45.32 -47.58
N ASN A 4 17.34 -46.41 -46.84
CA ASN A 4 16.07 -47.15 -46.88
C ASN A 4 14.90 -46.31 -46.31
N ILE A 5 15.17 -45.39 -45.38
CA ILE A 5 14.17 -44.44 -44.87
C ILE A 5 13.83 -43.40 -45.94
N ARG A 6 14.82 -42.92 -46.70
CA ARG A 6 14.61 -41.96 -47.80
C ARG A 6 13.80 -42.57 -48.94
N ASP A 7 14.13 -43.79 -49.36
CA ASP A 7 13.48 -44.41 -50.51
C ASP A 7 12.02 -44.81 -50.19
N ASN A 8 11.74 -45.30 -48.97
CA ASN A 8 10.37 -45.58 -48.52
C ASN A 8 9.54 -44.33 -48.14
N SER A 9 10.17 -43.18 -47.88
CA SER A 9 9.46 -41.92 -47.61
C SER A 9 8.82 -41.28 -48.85
N SER A 10 9.18 -41.76 -50.05
CA SER A 10 8.69 -41.22 -51.33
C SER A 10 7.41 -41.88 -51.86
N GLY A 11 7.00 -43.01 -51.26
CA GLY A 11 5.81 -43.77 -51.64
C GLY A 11 4.50 -43.06 -51.28
N ILE A 12 3.44 -43.35 -52.04
CA ILE A 12 2.10 -42.77 -51.85
C ILE A 12 1.58 -43.01 -50.42
N ILE A 13 1.86 -44.18 -49.85
CA ILE A 13 1.48 -44.56 -48.48
C ILE A 13 2.17 -43.66 -47.44
N ALA A 14 3.46 -43.36 -47.61
CA ALA A 14 4.18 -42.46 -46.71
C ALA A 14 3.64 -41.03 -46.78
N LYS A 15 3.26 -40.55 -47.98
CA LYS A 15 2.60 -39.24 -48.15
C LYS A 15 1.24 -39.18 -47.48
N ILE A 16 0.46 -40.27 -47.50
CA ILE A 16 -0.82 -40.35 -46.80
C ILE A 16 -0.61 -40.30 -45.28
N ILE A 17 0.36 -41.05 -44.74
CA ILE A 17 0.66 -41.06 -43.30
C ILE A 17 1.15 -39.69 -42.83
N VAL A 18 2.09 -39.06 -43.56
CA VAL A 18 2.59 -37.72 -43.24
C VAL A 18 1.47 -36.68 -43.38
N GLY A 19 0.59 -36.83 -44.38
CA GLY A 19 -0.59 -35.98 -44.53
C GLY A 19 -1.59 -36.15 -43.40
N LEU A 20 -1.80 -37.37 -42.89
CA LEU A 20 -2.67 -37.65 -41.74
C LEU A 20 -2.08 -37.13 -40.43
N ILE A 21 -0.76 -37.22 -40.24
CA ILE A 21 -0.07 -36.63 -39.10
C ILE A 21 -0.14 -35.09 -39.19
N ALA A 22 0.14 -34.51 -40.35
CA ALA A 22 0.02 -33.07 -40.56
C ALA A 22 -1.43 -32.57 -40.36
N ALA A 23 -2.42 -33.31 -40.88
CA ALA A 23 -3.83 -33.01 -40.67
C ALA A 23 -4.23 -33.17 -39.20
N ALA A 24 -3.71 -34.18 -38.49
CA ALA A 24 -3.90 -34.31 -37.05
C ALA A 24 -3.31 -33.09 -36.32
N PHE A 25 -2.10 -32.63 -36.65
CA PHE A 25 -1.49 -31.42 -36.08
C PHE A 25 -2.24 -30.12 -36.44
N VAL A 26 -2.91 -30.06 -37.59
CA VAL A 26 -3.77 -28.92 -37.99
C VAL A 26 -5.11 -28.96 -37.24
N ILE A 27 -5.68 -30.15 -37.01
CA ILE A 27 -6.97 -30.35 -36.35
C ILE A 27 -6.83 -30.26 -34.81
N THR A 28 -5.72 -30.74 -34.24
CA THR A 28 -5.43 -30.62 -32.79
C THR A 28 -4.68 -29.33 -32.43
N GLY A 29 -4.16 -28.62 -33.43
CA GLY A 29 -3.60 -27.29 -33.28
C GLY A 29 -2.20 -27.28 -32.66
N VAL A 30 -1.34 -26.44 -33.22
CA VAL A 30 0.00 -26.11 -32.69
C VAL A 30 -0.07 -25.28 -31.38
N ASN A 31 -1.21 -25.28 -30.69
CA ASN A 31 -1.44 -24.52 -29.45
C ASN A 31 -1.02 -25.27 -28.18
N PHE A 32 -0.46 -26.48 -28.28
CA PHE A 32 -0.04 -27.26 -27.11
C PHE A 32 1.23 -26.74 -26.40
N PHE A 33 1.88 -25.69 -26.93
CA PHE A 33 3.02 -25.04 -26.29
C PHE A 33 2.71 -23.64 -25.72
N ASN A 34 1.47 -23.15 -25.83
CA ASN A 34 0.99 -21.97 -25.11
C ASN A 34 0.26 -22.40 -23.83
N GLY A 35 0.96 -23.09 -22.93
CA GLY A 35 0.57 -23.22 -21.53
C GLY A 35 0.85 -21.93 -20.75
N GLY A 36 0.40 -20.79 -21.28
CA GLY A 36 0.35 -19.54 -20.54
C GLY A 36 -0.97 -19.50 -19.80
N ASP A 37 -0.93 -19.45 -18.47
CA ASP A 37 -2.06 -19.21 -17.59
C ASP A 37 -3.14 -18.37 -18.27
N ARG A 38 -4.30 -18.97 -18.56
CA ARG A 38 -5.52 -18.19 -18.61
C ARG A 38 -5.78 -17.74 -17.19
N ASP A 39 -5.16 -16.62 -16.86
CA ASP A 39 -5.30 -15.90 -15.60
C ASP A 39 -6.79 -15.83 -15.26
N ALA A 40 -7.22 -16.53 -14.21
CA ALA A 40 -8.63 -16.73 -13.93
C ALA A 40 -9.29 -15.37 -13.70
N ILE A 41 -10.38 -15.09 -14.43
CA ILE A 41 -11.14 -13.85 -14.25
C ILE A 41 -12.04 -14.05 -13.03
N MET A 42 -11.77 -13.30 -11.97
CA MET A 42 -12.57 -13.34 -10.75
C MET A 42 -13.83 -12.48 -10.87
N ALA A 43 -13.72 -11.35 -11.56
CA ALA A 43 -14.81 -10.41 -11.82
C ALA A 43 -14.54 -9.61 -13.10
N GLU A 44 -15.57 -8.98 -13.64
CA GLU A 44 -15.48 -8.07 -14.78
C GLU A 44 -16.34 -6.83 -14.49
N VAL A 45 -15.77 -5.65 -14.74
CA VAL A 45 -16.45 -4.36 -14.51
C VAL A 45 -16.31 -3.55 -15.79
N ASP A 46 -17.44 -3.23 -16.44
CA ASP A 46 -17.46 -2.45 -17.68
C ASP A 46 -16.57 -3.01 -18.81
N GLY A 47 -16.46 -4.34 -18.90
CA GLY A 47 -15.60 -5.01 -19.90
C GLY A 47 -14.13 -5.14 -19.48
N ILE A 48 -13.74 -4.61 -18.31
CA ILE A 48 -12.39 -4.68 -17.77
C ILE A 48 -12.29 -5.88 -16.82
N PRO A 49 -11.49 -6.92 -17.16
CA PRO A 49 -11.36 -8.10 -16.31
C PRO A 49 -10.49 -7.82 -15.09
N ILE A 50 -10.92 -8.33 -13.94
CA ILE A 50 -10.17 -8.41 -12.70
C ILE A 50 -9.68 -9.85 -12.57
N THR A 51 -8.41 -10.07 -12.88
CA THR A 51 -7.79 -11.41 -12.81
C THR A 51 -7.33 -11.75 -11.40
N GLU A 52 -7.25 -13.04 -11.10
CA GLU A 52 -6.76 -13.57 -9.84
C GLU A 52 -5.35 -13.09 -9.53
N ARG A 53 -4.43 -13.12 -10.52
CA ARG A 53 -3.07 -12.59 -10.34
C ARG A 53 -3.07 -11.11 -9.99
N ARG A 54 -3.94 -10.29 -10.60
CA ARG A 54 -4.02 -8.85 -10.27
C ARG A 54 -4.50 -8.65 -8.83
N PHE A 55 -5.49 -9.43 -8.41
CA PHE A 55 -5.99 -9.45 -7.03
C PHE A 55 -4.89 -9.83 -6.04
N LEU A 56 -4.22 -10.97 -6.25
CA LEU A 56 -3.16 -11.47 -5.38
C LEU A 56 -1.97 -10.50 -5.29
N ASN A 57 -1.57 -9.90 -6.41
CA ASN A 57 -0.48 -8.91 -6.42
C ASN A 57 -0.84 -7.64 -5.64
N LYS A 58 -2.08 -7.14 -5.74
CA LYS A 58 -2.54 -5.96 -4.99
C LYS A 58 -2.70 -6.31 -3.51
N LEU A 59 -3.26 -7.47 -3.20
CA LEU A 59 -3.40 -7.98 -1.83
C LEU A 59 -2.06 -8.04 -1.11
N GLU A 60 -1.06 -8.63 -1.75
CA GLU A 60 0.26 -8.77 -1.15
C GLU A 60 0.98 -7.43 -0.99
N ARG A 61 0.77 -6.47 -1.90
CA ARG A 61 1.29 -5.10 -1.76
C ARG A 61 0.65 -4.37 -0.58
N GLU A 62 -0.67 -4.39 -0.46
CA GLU A 62 -1.39 -3.76 0.65
C GLU A 62 -1.04 -4.41 1.99
N ARG A 63 -0.91 -5.75 2.02
CA ARG A 63 -0.45 -6.47 3.21
C ARG A 63 0.92 -5.98 3.66
N ARG A 64 1.91 -5.90 2.76
CA ARG A 64 3.25 -5.40 3.11
C ARG A 64 3.22 -3.95 3.61
N GLN A 65 2.37 -3.11 3.02
CA GLN A 65 2.21 -1.72 3.46
C GLN A 65 1.62 -1.67 4.88
N LEU A 66 0.56 -2.43 5.17
CA LEU A 66 -0.01 -2.53 6.52
C LEU A 66 0.99 -3.08 7.53
N LEU A 67 1.75 -4.12 7.17
CA LEU A 67 2.79 -4.67 8.03
C LEU A 67 3.88 -3.64 8.36
N SER A 68 4.24 -2.78 7.40
CA SER A 68 5.23 -1.72 7.64
C SER A 68 4.74 -0.65 8.63
N VAL A 69 3.42 -0.49 8.77
CA VAL A 69 2.80 0.48 9.70
C VAL A 69 2.46 -0.15 11.05
N LEU A 70 1.92 -1.37 11.05
CA LEU A 70 1.44 -2.04 12.26
C LEU A 70 2.54 -2.83 12.99
N GLY A 71 3.58 -3.28 12.28
CA GLY A 71 4.66 -4.09 12.84
C GLY A 71 4.28 -5.54 13.25
N ASP A 72 2.98 -5.86 13.30
CA ASP A 72 2.45 -7.16 13.68
C ASP A 72 1.45 -7.67 12.62
N SER A 73 1.65 -8.90 12.16
CA SER A 73 0.79 -9.54 11.17
C SER A 73 -0.54 -10.04 11.74
N THR A 74 -0.61 -10.29 13.05
CA THR A 74 -1.83 -10.80 13.70
C THR A 74 -2.90 -9.73 13.88
N ALA A 75 -2.53 -8.46 13.78
CA ALA A 75 -3.45 -7.32 13.79
C ALA A 75 -4.17 -7.11 12.44
N ILE A 76 -3.79 -7.84 11.39
CA ILE A 76 -4.39 -7.72 10.06
C ILE A 76 -5.61 -8.65 9.97
N ASP A 77 -6.78 -8.05 9.85
CA ASP A 77 -7.99 -8.78 9.46
C ASP A 77 -7.91 -9.12 7.96
N GLU A 78 -7.64 -10.39 7.68
CA GLU A 78 -7.45 -10.89 6.31
C GLU A 78 -8.74 -10.82 5.47
N ASP A 79 -9.92 -10.95 6.07
CA ASP A 79 -11.19 -10.88 5.33
C ASP A 79 -11.49 -9.43 4.93
N LEU A 80 -11.31 -8.48 5.86
CA LEU A 80 -11.43 -7.04 5.56
C LEU A 80 -10.40 -6.58 4.54
N LEU A 81 -9.15 -7.06 4.64
CA LEU A 81 -8.09 -6.71 3.68
C LEU A 81 -8.44 -7.19 2.28
N ARG A 82 -8.86 -8.46 2.13
CA ARG A 82 -9.30 -9.01 0.83
C ARG A 82 -10.48 -8.24 0.26
N GLN A 83 -11.47 -7.89 1.09
CA GLN A 83 -12.63 -7.12 0.66
C GLN A 83 -12.22 -5.71 0.20
N SER A 84 -11.36 -5.03 0.95
CA SER A 84 -10.83 -3.71 0.60
C SER A 84 -10.09 -3.75 -0.75
N VAL A 85 -9.22 -4.75 -0.95
CA VAL A 85 -8.47 -4.94 -2.21
C VAL A 85 -9.40 -5.21 -3.39
N LEU A 86 -10.43 -6.05 -3.22
CA LEU A 86 -11.41 -6.33 -4.26
C LEU A 86 -12.18 -5.05 -4.63
N ASN A 87 -12.67 -4.30 -3.64
CA ASN A 87 -13.36 -3.03 -3.86
C ASN A 87 -12.46 -2.03 -4.59
N ALA A 88 -11.20 -1.91 -4.19
CA ALA A 88 -10.25 -1.03 -4.85
C ALA A 88 -9.97 -1.44 -6.31
N LEU A 89 -10.05 -2.72 -6.66
CA LEU A 89 -9.92 -3.18 -8.06
C LEU A 89 -11.20 -2.93 -8.86
N ILE A 90 -12.36 -3.08 -8.24
CA ILE A 90 -13.66 -2.75 -8.84
C ILE A 90 -13.72 -1.26 -9.17
N GLU A 91 -13.32 -0.41 -8.22
CA GLU A 91 -13.26 1.05 -8.41
C GLU A 91 -12.26 1.45 -9.50
N GLU A 92 -11.07 0.85 -9.51
CA GLU A 92 -10.05 1.11 -10.55
C GLU A 92 -10.55 0.71 -11.94
N ALA A 93 -11.22 -0.45 -12.04
CA ALA A 93 -11.82 -0.91 -13.29
C ALA A 93 -12.99 -0.01 -13.74
N ALA A 94 -13.89 0.37 -12.82
CA ALA A 94 -14.99 1.29 -13.13
C ALA A 94 -14.48 2.67 -13.57
N ALA A 95 -13.48 3.23 -12.89
CA ALA A 95 -12.86 4.50 -13.25
C ALA A 95 -12.18 4.42 -14.62
N THR A 96 -11.49 3.33 -14.91
CA THR A 96 -10.86 3.10 -16.22
C THR A 96 -11.92 3.02 -17.33
N GLY A 97 -12.95 2.18 -17.16
CA GLY A 97 -14.02 2.04 -18.15
C GLY A 97 -14.80 3.34 -18.38
N TYR A 98 -15.02 4.13 -17.32
CA TYR A 98 -15.64 5.45 -17.44
C TYR A 98 -14.72 6.46 -18.15
N SER A 99 -13.42 6.42 -17.87
CA SER A 99 -12.44 7.29 -18.54
C SER A 99 -12.36 7.03 -20.05
N GLU A 100 -12.44 5.76 -20.46
CA GLU A 100 -12.44 5.37 -21.88
C GLU A 100 -13.72 5.84 -22.57
N LYS A 101 -14.88 5.74 -21.91
CA LYS A 101 -16.16 6.26 -22.42
C LYS A 101 -16.16 7.78 -22.61
N LEU A 102 -15.36 8.52 -21.85
CA LEU A 102 -15.22 9.97 -21.93
C LEU A 102 -14.08 10.43 -22.85
N ASP A 103 -13.36 9.51 -23.49
CA ASP A 103 -12.14 9.79 -24.26
C ASP A 103 -11.09 10.57 -23.45
N PHE A 104 -11.01 10.32 -22.13
CA PHE A 104 -10.00 10.94 -21.29
C PHE A 104 -8.63 10.32 -21.60
N GLY A 105 -7.64 11.19 -21.81
CA GLY A 105 -6.29 10.79 -22.14
C GLY A 105 -5.27 11.71 -21.51
N VAL A 106 -4.05 11.21 -21.37
CA VAL A 106 -2.89 11.98 -20.91
C VAL A 106 -1.87 12.01 -22.03
N THR A 107 -1.37 13.20 -22.35
CA THR A 107 -0.37 13.38 -23.39
C THR A 107 0.99 12.87 -22.91
N ASP A 108 1.76 12.33 -23.85
CA ASP A 108 3.11 11.84 -23.56
C ASP A 108 4.03 12.91 -22.97
N GLN A 109 3.84 14.17 -23.38
CA GLN A 109 4.58 15.33 -22.90
C GLN A 109 4.28 15.67 -21.43
N LEU A 110 3.01 15.51 -21.00
CA LEU A 110 2.65 15.73 -19.60
C LEU A 110 3.29 14.65 -18.72
N ILE A 111 3.30 13.40 -19.19
CA ILE A 111 3.99 12.32 -18.50
C ILE A 111 5.49 12.62 -18.37
N ASP A 112 6.15 13.03 -19.45
CA ASP A 112 7.57 13.40 -19.42
C ASP A 112 7.85 14.53 -18.42
N LYS A 113 7.01 15.58 -18.45
CA LYS A 113 7.14 16.71 -17.53
C LYS A 113 7.02 16.26 -16.07
N LEU A 114 6.02 15.45 -15.75
CA LEU A 114 5.82 14.97 -14.39
C LEU A 114 6.99 14.10 -13.90
N ILE A 115 7.52 13.23 -14.76
CA ILE A 115 8.71 12.42 -14.44
C ILE A 115 9.91 13.33 -14.14
N LEU A 116 10.11 14.38 -14.95
CA LEU A 116 11.19 15.34 -14.74
C LEU A 116 11.01 16.19 -13.47
N GLU A 117 9.79 16.33 -12.95
CA GLU A 117 9.49 17.10 -11.74
C GLU A 117 9.62 16.29 -10.44
N VAL A 118 9.71 14.95 -10.51
CA VAL A 118 9.81 14.13 -9.30
C VAL A 118 11.19 14.31 -8.63
N PRO A 119 11.25 14.88 -7.41
CA PRO A 119 12.54 15.20 -6.76
C PRO A 119 13.40 13.98 -6.49
N GLN A 120 12.78 12.82 -6.26
CA GLN A 120 13.50 11.56 -6.01
C GLN A 120 14.27 11.04 -7.24
N PHE A 121 14.02 11.60 -8.42
CA PHE A 121 14.75 11.29 -9.65
C PHE A 121 15.84 12.33 -9.93
N HIS A 122 16.12 13.23 -8.98
CA HIS A 122 17.11 14.29 -9.13
C HIS A 122 18.40 13.98 -8.38
N THR A 123 19.51 14.47 -8.92
CA THR A 123 20.81 14.61 -8.26
C THR A 123 21.18 16.09 -8.34
N ASP A 124 21.55 16.72 -7.21
CA ASP A 124 21.85 18.16 -7.13
C ASP A 124 20.74 19.06 -7.71
N GLY A 125 19.47 18.68 -7.47
CA GLY A 125 18.29 19.44 -7.90
C GLY A 125 17.98 19.37 -9.41
N LYS A 126 18.62 18.46 -10.15
CA LYS A 126 18.35 18.24 -11.58
C LYS A 126 18.06 16.76 -11.84
N PHE A 127 17.15 16.50 -12.77
CA PHE A 127 16.83 15.13 -13.18
C PHE A 127 18.09 14.36 -13.61
N ASP A 128 18.29 13.21 -13.00
CA ASP A 128 19.40 12.30 -13.27
C ASP A 128 18.84 10.93 -13.69
N VAL A 129 19.16 10.53 -14.91
CA VAL A 129 18.67 9.28 -15.49
C VAL A 129 19.15 8.04 -14.74
N THR A 130 20.33 8.09 -14.12
CA THR A 130 20.88 6.96 -13.36
C THR A 130 20.19 6.80 -12.01
N THR A 131 19.85 7.92 -11.35
CA THR A 131 19.02 7.94 -10.14
C THR A 131 17.61 7.44 -10.46
N PHE A 132 17.03 7.89 -11.57
CA PHE A 132 15.74 7.39 -12.07
C PHE A 132 15.75 5.88 -12.30
N ASP A 133 16.71 5.35 -13.06
CA ASP A 133 16.80 3.90 -13.33
C ASP A 133 17.02 3.09 -12.07
N ARG A 134 17.83 3.61 -11.12
CA ARG A 134 18.07 2.96 -9.83
C ARG A 134 16.80 2.89 -9.00
N ALA A 135 16.03 3.97 -8.95
CA ALA A 135 14.75 4.01 -8.24
C ALA A 135 13.74 3.03 -8.85
N LEU A 136 13.63 2.99 -10.18
CA LEU A 136 12.79 2.00 -10.86
C LEU A 136 13.24 0.56 -10.59
N GLY A 137 14.55 0.32 -10.57
CA GLY A 137 15.13 -0.98 -10.25
C GLY A 137 14.78 -1.46 -8.84
N GLN A 138 14.76 -0.56 -7.85
CA GLN A 138 14.33 -0.87 -6.48
C GLN A 138 12.84 -1.24 -6.40
N MET A 139 12.01 -0.65 -7.26
CA MET A 139 10.59 -0.96 -7.37
C MET A 139 10.30 -2.18 -8.27
N GLY A 140 11.32 -2.77 -8.91
CA GLY A 140 11.15 -3.87 -9.85
C GLY A 140 10.42 -3.47 -11.14
N MET A 141 10.49 -2.18 -11.51
CA MET A 141 9.77 -1.62 -12.66
C MET A 141 10.71 -1.32 -13.83
N SER A 142 10.17 -1.43 -15.05
CA SER A 142 10.79 -0.87 -16.24
C SER A 142 10.34 0.57 -16.46
N ARG A 143 11.08 1.34 -17.27
CA ARG A 143 10.65 2.70 -17.67
C ARG A 143 9.28 2.70 -18.33
N LEU A 144 9.02 1.73 -19.21
CA LEU A 144 7.74 1.62 -19.92
C LEU A 144 6.59 1.31 -18.95
N SER A 145 6.77 0.32 -18.07
CA SER A 145 5.73 -0.04 -17.10
C SER A 145 5.44 1.09 -16.11
N PHE A 146 6.47 1.82 -15.66
CA PHE A 146 6.29 3.00 -14.81
C PHE A 146 5.50 4.11 -15.53
N ARG A 147 5.82 4.35 -16.80
CA ARG A 147 5.16 5.36 -17.61
C ARG A 147 3.69 5.04 -17.85
N GLU A 148 3.37 3.78 -18.16
CA GLU A 148 1.98 3.31 -18.30
C GLU A 148 1.21 3.35 -16.99
N GLU A 149 1.87 3.05 -15.87
CA GLU A 149 1.29 3.20 -14.53
C GLU A 149 0.99 4.65 -14.18
N LEU A 150 1.93 5.56 -14.42
CA LEU A 150 1.72 6.98 -14.21
C LEU A 150 0.56 7.52 -15.07
N LYS A 151 0.49 7.09 -16.33
CA LYS A 151 -0.61 7.43 -17.24
C LYS A 151 -1.96 6.98 -16.70
N ARG A 152 -2.09 5.72 -16.29
CA ARG A 152 -3.33 5.17 -15.69
C ARG A 152 -3.74 5.94 -14.44
N ASN A 153 -2.80 6.17 -13.52
CA ASN A 153 -3.06 6.88 -12.27
C ASN A 153 -3.54 8.32 -12.51
N LEU A 154 -2.99 9.02 -13.51
CA LEU A 154 -3.42 10.38 -13.86
C LEU A 154 -4.80 10.43 -14.51
N ILE A 155 -5.16 9.43 -15.30
CA ILE A 155 -6.50 9.32 -15.86
C ILE A 155 -7.51 9.08 -14.74
N GLU A 156 -7.22 8.15 -13.83
CA GLU A 156 -8.05 7.87 -12.66
C GLU A 156 -8.23 9.13 -11.79
N TYR A 157 -7.14 9.85 -11.50
CA TYR A 157 -7.17 11.09 -10.73
C TYR A 157 -8.03 12.16 -11.39
N GLN A 158 -7.92 12.33 -12.71
CA GLN A 158 -8.74 13.31 -13.45
C GLN A 158 -10.23 12.95 -13.41
N VAL A 159 -10.58 11.67 -13.58
CA VAL A 159 -11.97 11.23 -13.52
C VAL A 159 -12.55 11.44 -12.12
N LYS A 160 -11.85 11.00 -11.08
CA LYS A 160 -12.28 11.20 -9.68
C LYS A 160 -12.45 12.68 -9.36
N GLY A 161 -11.47 13.51 -9.71
CA GLY A 161 -11.54 14.96 -9.53
C GLY A 161 -12.69 15.61 -10.31
N ALA A 162 -13.00 15.15 -11.52
CA ALA A 162 -14.14 15.65 -12.29
C ALA A 162 -15.49 15.29 -11.65
N VAL A 163 -15.63 14.07 -11.11
CA VAL A 163 -16.82 13.64 -10.36
C VAL A 163 -16.99 14.46 -9.08
N GLU A 164 -15.90 14.62 -8.31
CA GLU A 164 -15.91 15.44 -7.09
C GLU A 164 -16.27 16.90 -7.39
N ALA A 165 -15.65 17.50 -8.41
CA ALA A 165 -15.89 18.90 -8.79
C ALA A 165 -17.28 19.14 -9.39
N SER A 166 -17.91 18.11 -9.95
CA SER A 166 -19.29 18.19 -10.48
C SER A 166 -20.35 17.85 -9.45
N THR A 167 -19.96 17.38 -8.26
CA THR A 167 -20.88 17.09 -7.17
C THR A 167 -21.39 18.39 -6.56
N LEU A 168 -22.68 18.64 -6.68
CA LEU A 168 -23.35 19.78 -6.05
C LEU A 168 -24.03 19.31 -4.76
N VAL A 169 -23.58 19.82 -3.61
CA VAL A 169 -24.24 19.59 -2.31
C VAL A 169 -24.88 20.89 -1.84
N THR A 170 -26.18 20.86 -1.58
CA THR A 170 -26.94 22.00 -1.06
C THR A 170 -26.82 22.10 0.47
N PRO A 171 -26.90 23.31 1.06
CA PRO A 171 -26.96 23.46 2.51
C PRO A 171 -28.09 22.65 3.17
N SER A 172 -29.22 22.47 2.48
CA SER A 172 -30.34 21.66 2.97
C SER A 172 -30.03 20.17 3.06
N GLU A 173 -29.21 19.63 2.15
CA GLU A 173 -28.78 18.23 2.21
C GLU A 173 -27.82 18.01 3.37
N ILE A 174 -26.88 18.92 3.60
CA ILE A 174 -25.98 18.87 4.76
C ILE A 174 -26.78 18.91 6.07
N MET A 175 -27.73 19.84 6.19
CA MET A 175 -28.59 19.91 7.39
C MET A 175 -29.41 18.63 7.60
N ARG A 176 -29.94 18.04 6.52
CA ARG A 176 -30.71 16.79 6.60
C ARG A 176 -29.85 15.60 7.01
N LEU A 177 -28.64 15.48 6.44
CA LEU A 177 -27.68 14.45 6.80
C LEU A 177 -27.27 14.59 8.27
N ASN A 178 -26.92 15.80 8.72
CA ASN A 178 -26.56 16.06 10.09
C ASN A 178 -27.70 15.75 11.08
N ALA A 179 -28.94 16.09 10.71
CA ALA A 179 -30.13 15.75 11.51
C ALA A 179 -30.37 14.22 11.58
N LEU A 180 -30.03 13.49 10.52
CA LEU A 180 -30.16 12.03 10.45
C LEU A 180 -29.07 11.34 11.28
N GLU A 181 -27.81 11.74 11.14
CA GLU A 181 -26.67 11.20 11.90
C GLU A 181 -26.85 11.43 13.40
N ASN A 182 -27.41 12.58 13.79
CA ASN A 182 -27.67 12.92 15.18
C ASN A 182 -29.10 12.53 15.63
N GLN A 183 -29.81 11.73 14.83
CA GLN A 183 -31.14 11.29 15.20
C GLN A 183 -31.07 10.35 16.41
N ARG A 184 -31.64 10.77 17.54
CA ARG A 184 -31.84 9.90 18.69
C ARG A 184 -33.14 9.13 18.55
N ARG A 185 -33.09 7.83 18.80
CA ARG A 185 -34.26 6.96 18.89
C ARG A 185 -34.30 6.33 20.27
N SER A 186 -35.44 6.40 20.92
CA SER A 186 -35.75 5.65 22.14
C SER A 186 -36.69 4.51 21.78
N GLY A 187 -36.49 3.36 22.39
CA GLY A 187 -37.40 2.22 22.30
C GLY A 187 -37.58 1.58 23.66
N GLU A 188 -38.70 0.90 23.84
CA GLU A 188 -38.95 0.06 24.99
C GLU A 188 -38.76 -1.40 24.59
N LEU A 189 -37.98 -2.13 25.38
CA LEU A 189 -37.77 -3.55 25.19
C LEU A 189 -38.70 -4.31 26.13
N VAL A 190 -39.63 -5.09 25.56
CA VAL A 190 -40.40 -6.06 26.34
C VAL A 190 -39.72 -7.41 26.23
N VAL A 191 -39.10 -7.86 27.32
CA VAL A 191 -38.52 -9.20 27.42
C VAL A 191 -39.56 -10.15 27.99
N ILE A 192 -40.08 -11.03 27.15
CA ILE A 192 -40.98 -12.11 27.57
C ILE A 192 -40.12 -13.30 28.00
N LYS A 193 -40.01 -13.53 29.31
CA LYS A 193 -39.25 -14.66 29.85
C LYS A 193 -39.99 -15.97 29.64
N SER A 194 -39.38 -16.91 28.93
CA SER A 194 -39.92 -18.26 28.68
C SER A 194 -40.27 -19.01 29.96
N ASP A 195 -39.53 -18.76 31.06
CA ASP A 195 -39.77 -19.37 32.38
C ASP A 195 -41.21 -19.22 32.89
N GLN A 196 -41.88 -18.10 32.53
CA GLN A 196 -43.27 -17.84 32.93
C GLN A 196 -44.29 -18.77 32.25
N PHE A 197 -43.85 -19.48 31.22
CA PHE A 197 -44.67 -20.38 30.40
C PHE A 197 -44.25 -21.84 30.55
N LEU A 198 -43.03 -22.14 31.04
CA LEU A 198 -42.53 -23.52 31.20
C LEU A 198 -43.51 -24.41 31.99
N SER A 199 -44.08 -23.90 33.08
CA SER A 199 -45.05 -24.64 33.90
C SER A 199 -46.43 -24.81 33.26
N LYS A 200 -46.72 -24.08 32.18
CA LYS A 200 -47.98 -24.14 31.42
C LYS A 200 -47.90 -25.06 30.21
N VAL A 201 -46.69 -25.52 29.86
CA VAL A 201 -46.44 -26.44 28.77
C VAL A 201 -46.35 -27.85 29.35
N SER A 202 -47.19 -28.75 28.84
CA SER A 202 -47.06 -30.19 29.06
C SER A 202 -46.51 -30.79 27.77
N LEU A 203 -45.41 -31.53 27.84
CA LEU A 203 -44.85 -32.25 26.71
C LEU A 203 -45.30 -33.71 26.82
N ALA A 204 -45.89 -34.26 25.75
CA ALA A 204 -46.14 -35.69 25.68
C ALA A 204 -44.82 -36.42 25.39
N GLU A 205 -44.67 -37.65 25.90
CA GLU A 205 -43.47 -38.46 25.60
C GLU A 205 -43.33 -38.74 24.10
N GLU A 206 -44.44 -38.87 23.38
CA GLU A 206 -44.46 -39.05 21.93
C GLU A 206 -43.84 -37.86 21.18
N ASP A 207 -44.18 -36.63 21.56
CA ASP A 207 -43.62 -35.42 20.94
C ASP A 207 -42.11 -35.29 21.21
N ILE A 208 -41.66 -35.71 22.40
CA ILE A 208 -40.23 -35.72 22.76
C ILE A 208 -39.48 -36.76 21.92
N ALA A 209 -40.06 -37.95 21.74
CA ALA A 209 -39.46 -39.01 20.95
C ALA A 209 -39.38 -38.62 19.45
N GLU A 210 -40.44 -38.03 18.90
CA GLU A 210 -40.48 -37.54 17.52
C GLU A 210 -39.43 -36.43 17.30
N PHE A 211 -39.35 -35.44 18.20
CA PHE A 211 -38.34 -34.39 18.10
C PHE A 211 -36.91 -34.93 18.18
N TYR A 212 -36.64 -35.88 19.07
CA TYR A 212 -35.33 -36.53 19.15
C TYR A 212 -34.99 -37.29 17.86
N ASP A 213 -35.96 -38.03 17.31
CA ASP A 213 -35.76 -38.82 16.09
C ASP A 213 -35.49 -37.94 14.85
N GLU A 214 -36.17 -36.80 14.74
CA GLU A 214 -35.96 -35.83 13.66
C GLU A 214 -34.65 -35.04 13.81
N ASN A 215 -34.16 -34.85 15.05
CA ASN A 215 -33.01 -33.97 15.36
C ASN A 215 -31.79 -34.71 15.91
N LYS A 216 -31.61 -36.01 15.62
CA LYS A 216 -30.49 -36.83 16.16
C LYS A 216 -29.11 -36.19 16.03
N LYS A 217 -28.86 -35.45 14.94
CA LYS A 217 -27.59 -34.75 14.70
C LYS A 217 -27.29 -33.64 15.71
N SER A 218 -28.29 -33.10 16.40
CA SER A 218 -28.12 -32.10 17.46
C SER A 218 -27.84 -32.71 18.83
N PHE A 219 -27.97 -34.04 18.94
CA PHE A 219 -27.78 -34.81 20.18
C PHE A 219 -26.56 -35.74 20.13
N VAL A 220 -25.70 -35.60 19.12
CA VAL A 220 -24.39 -36.24 19.11
C VAL A 220 -23.39 -35.34 19.81
N THR A 221 -22.40 -35.94 20.47
CA THR A 221 -21.23 -35.20 20.95
C THR A 221 -20.44 -34.69 19.75
N GLU A 222 -19.80 -33.53 19.90
CA GLU A 222 -18.88 -33.02 18.88
C GLU A 222 -17.80 -34.05 18.56
N GLU A 223 -17.30 -34.00 17.31
CA GLU A 223 -16.20 -34.86 16.89
C GLU A 223 -14.95 -34.52 17.71
N ALA A 224 -14.58 -35.44 18.61
CA ALA A 224 -13.37 -35.34 19.40
C ALA A 224 -12.30 -36.27 18.82
N VAL A 225 -11.06 -35.78 18.78
CA VAL A 225 -9.89 -36.57 18.42
C VAL A 225 -8.91 -36.58 19.59
N VAL A 226 -8.23 -37.70 19.79
CA VAL A 226 -7.13 -37.80 20.75
C VAL A 226 -5.85 -37.46 20.01
N ILE A 227 -5.14 -36.42 20.46
CA ILE A 227 -3.90 -35.96 19.84
C ILE A 227 -2.79 -35.99 20.89
N GLU A 228 -1.65 -36.57 20.52
CA GLU A 228 -0.40 -36.43 21.25
C GLU A 228 0.45 -35.35 20.56
N TYR A 229 0.97 -34.40 21.34
CA TYR A 229 1.78 -33.30 20.82
C TYR A 229 2.94 -32.98 21.78
N VAL A 230 3.99 -32.37 21.22
CA VAL A 230 5.10 -31.80 21.98
C VAL A 230 5.01 -30.28 21.89
N LEU A 231 4.83 -29.62 23.02
CA LEU A 231 4.77 -28.16 23.11
C LEU A 231 6.16 -27.59 23.40
N LEU A 232 6.72 -26.85 22.46
CA LEU A 232 7.95 -26.08 22.65
C LEU A 232 7.57 -24.63 22.98
N GLY A 233 7.33 -24.36 24.27
CA GLY A 233 7.00 -23.01 24.75
C GLY A 233 8.26 -22.22 25.10
N ALA A 234 8.32 -20.95 24.69
CA ALA A 234 9.43 -20.04 25.01
C ALA A 234 9.70 -19.93 26.52
N ASP A 235 8.67 -20.08 27.35
CA ASP A 235 8.79 -20.09 28.82
C ASP A 235 9.75 -21.18 29.33
N GLY A 236 9.82 -22.35 28.67
CA GLY A 236 10.73 -23.44 29.04
C GLY A 236 12.20 -23.16 28.75
N PHE A 237 12.50 -22.09 28.02
CA PHE A 237 13.85 -21.70 27.62
C PHE A 237 14.29 -20.37 28.25
N LYS A 238 13.41 -19.66 28.96
CA LYS A 238 13.74 -18.37 29.60
C LYS A 238 14.96 -18.46 30.51
N ASP A 239 15.05 -19.50 31.33
CA ASP A 239 16.15 -19.70 32.27
C ASP A 239 17.48 -20.13 31.59
N GLN A 240 17.42 -20.50 30.30
CA GLN A 240 18.60 -20.85 29.50
C GLN A 240 19.18 -19.65 28.76
N VAL A 241 18.44 -18.53 28.69
CA VAL A 241 18.91 -17.28 28.09
C VAL A 241 19.71 -16.51 29.13
N LEU A 242 21.04 -16.60 29.02
CA LEU A 242 21.96 -15.79 29.82
C LEU A 242 22.09 -14.41 29.18
N VAL A 243 21.41 -13.40 29.76
CA VAL A 243 21.63 -11.99 29.40
C VAL A 243 22.88 -11.51 30.11
N THR A 244 23.93 -11.17 29.36
CA THR A 244 25.18 -10.67 29.94
C THR A 244 25.17 -9.14 30.04
N ASP A 245 26.03 -8.58 30.92
CA ASP A 245 26.23 -7.12 31.00
C ASP A 245 26.65 -6.50 29.66
N LYS A 246 27.31 -7.29 28.79
CA LYS A 246 27.69 -6.86 27.44
C LYS A 246 26.46 -6.65 26.57
N ASP A 247 25.48 -7.56 26.65
CA ASP A 247 24.25 -7.49 25.87
C ASP A 247 23.38 -6.31 26.32
N LEU A 248 23.31 -6.08 27.64
CA LEU A 248 22.63 -4.92 28.22
C LEU A 248 23.27 -3.60 27.79
N ARG A 249 24.61 -3.52 27.79
CA ARG A 249 25.32 -2.32 27.31
C ARG A 249 25.11 -2.08 25.83
N ALA A 250 25.19 -3.12 25.00
CA ALA A 250 24.94 -3.00 23.57
C ALA A 250 23.53 -2.48 23.27
N ALA A 251 22.51 -3.02 23.94
CA ALA A 251 21.13 -2.55 23.81
C ALA A 251 20.94 -1.11 24.32
N TYR A 252 21.58 -0.75 25.43
CA TYR A 252 21.55 0.62 25.95
C TYR A 252 22.24 1.62 25.00
N ASP A 253 23.40 1.27 24.47
CA ASP A 253 24.16 2.13 23.55
C ASP A 253 23.38 2.35 22.25
N GLU A 254 22.70 1.31 21.72
CA GLU A 254 21.81 1.40 20.56
C GLU A 254 20.60 2.32 20.82
N GLU A 255 19.95 2.18 21.97
CA GLU A 255 18.81 3.04 22.36
C GLU A 255 19.23 4.51 22.52
N VAL A 256 20.41 4.76 23.11
CA VAL A 256 20.98 6.11 23.25
C VAL A 256 21.32 6.69 21.88
N GLU A 257 21.86 5.89 20.96
CA GLU A 257 22.17 6.33 19.59
C GLU A 257 20.90 6.71 18.82
N GLN A 258 19.83 5.90 18.91
CA GLN A 258 18.54 6.18 18.31
C GLN A 258 17.84 7.41 18.94
N SER A 259 17.94 7.57 20.26
CA SER A 259 17.40 8.75 20.95
C SER A 259 18.20 10.03 20.64
N ALA A 260 19.51 9.93 20.41
CA ALA A 260 20.35 11.08 20.05
C ALA A 260 19.99 11.65 18.67
N THR A 261 19.53 10.82 17.74
CA THR A 261 18.99 11.25 16.44
C THR A 261 17.70 12.08 16.53
N GLU A 262 16.96 12.01 17.65
CA GLU A 262 15.75 12.81 17.88
C GLU A 262 16.03 14.18 18.52
N SER A 263 17.29 14.49 18.85
CA SER A 263 17.62 15.79 19.47
C SER A 263 17.60 16.93 18.44
N GLU A 264 16.49 17.64 18.37
CA GLU A 264 16.38 18.86 17.58
C GLU A 264 17.04 20.06 18.30
N ARG A 265 17.69 20.94 17.53
CA ARG A 265 18.22 22.21 18.03
C ARG A 265 17.52 23.37 17.34
N ARG A 266 17.18 24.41 18.11
CA ARG A 266 16.71 25.68 17.57
C ARG A 266 17.87 26.65 17.43
N VAL A 267 18.12 27.12 16.21
CA VAL A 267 19.27 27.97 15.86
C VAL A 267 18.78 29.23 15.17
N ARG A 268 19.54 30.33 15.32
CA ARG A 268 19.35 31.54 14.52
C ARG A 268 20.66 31.97 13.87
N HIS A 269 20.60 32.53 12.68
CA HIS A 269 21.79 33.02 11.97
C HIS A 269 21.58 34.37 11.27
N ILE A 270 22.68 35.01 10.91
CA ILE A 270 22.73 36.15 10.00
C ILE A 270 23.62 35.73 8.84
N LEU A 271 23.03 35.44 7.69
CA LEU A 271 23.79 35.07 6.49
C LEU A 271 24.36 36.34 5.86
N VAL A 272 25.65 36.34 5.52
CA VAL A 272 26.26 37.39 4.71
C VAL A 272 26.84 36.73 3.47
N GLY A 273 26.36 37.12 2.29
CA GLY A 273 26.78 36.55 1.02
C GLY A 273 28.27 36.76 0.76
N GLU A 274 28.88 35.83 0.01
CA GLU A 274 30.31 35.88 -0.32
C GLU A 274 30.65 37.16 -1.10
N SER A 275 31.31 38.09 -0.42
CA SER A 275 31.87 39.33 -0.96
C SER A 275 33.20 39.61 -0.26
N GLY A 276 34.07 40.41 -0.88
CA GLY A 276 35.37 40.78 -0.29
C GLY A 276 35.27 41.46 1.09
N GLU A 277 34.09 41.96 1.44
CA GLU A 277 33.79 42.67 2.70
C GLU A 277 32.97 41.81 3.69
N ALA A 278 32.60 40.58 3.32
CA ALA A 278 31.71 39.73 4.12
C ALA A 278 32.26 39.45 5.53
N LEU A 279 33.58 39.22 5.65
CA LEU A 279 34.24 38.98 6.93
C LEU A 279 34.23 40.23 7.83
N GLU A 280 34.42 41.41 7.25
CA GLU A 280 34.38 42.67 8.00
C GLU A 280 32.96 42.94 8.50
N LYS A 281 31.97 42.77 7.62
CA LYS A 281 30.55 42.95 7.94
C LYS A 281 30.07 42.00 9.05
N ILE A 282 30.40 40.71 8.99
CA ILE A 282 30.01 39.77 10.05
C ILE A 282 30.75 40.04 11.37
N THR A 283 32.00 40.52 11.30
CA THR A 283 32.77 40.88 12.50
C THR A 283 32.20 42.11 13.20
N ASP A 284 31.79 43.13 12.43
CA ASP A 284 31.13 44.31 12.96
C ASP A 284 29.77 43.97 13.59
N LEU A 285 28.94 43.18 12.88
CA LEU A 285 27.64 42.73 13.41
C LEU A 285 27.81 41.94 14.72
N LYS A 286 28.82 41.05 14.79
CA LYS A 286 29.16 40.34 16.02
C LYS A 286 29.53 41.30 17.15
N ALA A 287 30.32 42.34 16.88
CA ALA A 287 30.66 43.34 17.88
C ALA A 287 29.42 44.12 18.36
N GLN A 288 28.51 44.50 17.47
CA GLN A 288 27.26 45.15 17.82
C GLN A 288 26.38 44.27 18.72
N ILE A 289 26.26 42.98 18.40
CA ILE A 289 25.52 41.99 19.22
C ILE A 289 26.17 41.86 20.61
N LEU A 290 27.48 41.69 20.69
CA LEU A 290 28.21 41.56 21.96
C LEU A 290 28.12 42.83 22.84
N ASN A 291 27.96 43.99 22.21
CA ASN A 291 27.74 45.27 22.89
C ASN A 291 26.25 45.54 23.25
N GLY A 292 25.38 44.54 23.11
CA GLY A 292 23.98 44.61 23.53
C GLY A 292 22.97 44.91 22.42
N GLY A 293 23.38 44.87 21.15
CA GLY A 293 22.47 44.95 20.02
C GLY A 293 21.54 43.74 19.93
N ASP A 294 20.31 43.94 19.45
CA ASP A 294 19.33 42.86 19.30
C ASP A 294 19.65 42.00 18.07
N PHE A 295 19.86 40.70 18.27
CA PHE A 295 20.20 39.77 17.20
C PHE A 295 19.11 39.68 16.13
N ALA A 296 17.83 39.68 16.52
CA ALA A 296 16.72 39.50 15.59
C ALA A 296 16.55 40.74 14.70
N GLU A 297 16.72 41.95 15.24
CA GLU A 297 16.68 43.18 14.46
C GLU A 297 17.88 43.28 13.50
N LEU A 298 19.08 42.91 13.95
CA LEU A 298 20.26 42.86 13.08
C LEU A 298 20.11 41.79 11.98
N ALA A 299 19.51 40.64 12.28
CA ALA A 299 19.19 39.61 11.30
C ALA A 299 18.21 40.14 10.25
N LYS A 300 17.10 40.77 10.67
CA LYS A 300 16.12 41.40 9.77
C LYS A 300 16.72 42.47 8.88
N GLN A 301 17.72 43.19 9.37
CA GLN A 301 18.33 44.28 8.61
C GLN A 301 19.42 43.77 7.66
N TYR A 302 20.28 42.88 8.13
CA TYR A 302 21.55 42.59 7.48
C TYR A 302 21.71 41.15 6.97
N SER A 303 20.84 40.22 7.34
CA SER A 303 20.87 38.86 6.79
C SER A 303 20.51 38.88 5.31
N ASP A 304 21.26 38.12 4.53
CA ASP A 304 21.02 37.85 3.12
C ASP A 304 20.18 36.57 2.93
N ASP A 305 19.89 35.83 4.01
CA ASP A 305 18.98 34.68 3.98
C ASP A 305 17.52 35.14 4.03
N ILE A 306 16.91 35.24 2.85
CA ILE A 306 15.52 35.68 2.66
C ILE A 306 14.52 34.82 3.44
N ALA A 307 14.83 33.54 3.69
CA ALA A 307 13.90 32.62 4.35
C ALA A 307 13.79 32.87 5.87
N SER A 308 14.88 33.31 6.52
CA SER A 308 14.92 33.51 7.98
C SER A 308 15.03 34.97 8.40
N LYS A 309 15.45 35.87 7.51
CA LYS A 309 15.66 37.31 7.77
C LYS A 309 14.47 37.95 8.47
N ASP A 310 13.27 37.82 7.93
CA ASP A 310 12.07 38.51 8.44
C ASP A 310 11.59 37.96 9.82
N VAL A 311 12.02 36.76 10.19
CA VAL A 311 11.76 36.14 11.50
C VAL A 311 12.96 36.25 12.45
N GLY A 312 13.86 37.21 12.21
CA GLY A 312 14.99 37.47 13.09
C GLY A 312 16.10 36.41 13.02
N GLY A 313 16.23 35.77 11.86
CA GLY A 313 17.23 34.75 11.58
C GLY A 313 16.87 33.36 12.12
N ASP A 314 15.67 33.15 12.65
CA ASP A 314 15.25 31.88 13.25
C ASP A 314 15.03 30.79 12.20
N LEU A 315 15.69 29.65 12.38
CA LEU A 315 15.62 28.50 11.49
C LEU A 315 14.71 27.39 12.03
N GLY A 316 14.06 27.61 13.17
CA GLY A 316 13.21 26.62 13.81
C GLY A 316 14.01 25.48 14.43
N PHE A 317 13.31 24.41 14.83
CA PHE A 317 13.91 23.19 15.33
C PHE A 317 14.36 22.32 14.16
N ALA A 318 15.60 21.87 14.20
CA ALA A 318 16.15 20.98 13.19
C ALA A 318 17.01 19.89 13.81
N PRO A 319 16.91 18.63 13.33
CA PRO A 319 17.78 17.56 13.76
C PRO A 319 19.23 17.76 13.28
N LYS A 320 20.14 16.98 13.84
CA LYS A 320 21.54 16.96 13.41
C LYS A 320 21.62 16.56 11.93
N GLY A 321 22.34 17.34 11.11
CA GLY A 321 22.54 17.06 9.68
C GLY A 321 21.59 17.82 8.74
N THR A 322 20.63 18.60 9.26
CA THR A 322 19.76 19.45 8.43
C THR A 322 20.49 20.64 7.79
N PHE A 323 21.50 21.18 8.48
CA PHE A 323 22.28 22.32 7.99
C PHE A 323 23.57 21.86 7.31
N ALA A 324 24.07 22.68 6.38
CA ALA A 324 25.29 22.38 5.65
C ALA A 324 26.49 22.19 6.61
N PRO A 325 27.36 21.19 6.37
CA PRO A 325 28.61 21.08 7.09
C PRO A 325 29.52 22.28 6.73
N GLU A 326 30.20 22.83 7.74
CA GLU A 326 31.31 23.78 7.54
C GLU A 326 32.53 23.11 6.88
#